data_AF-A0AA35SX47-F1
#
_entry.id   AF-A0AA35SX47-F1
#
_cell.length_a   1.000
_cell.length_b   1.000
_cell.length_c   1.000
_cell.angle_alpha   90.00
_cell.angle_beta   90.00
_cell.angle_gamma   90.00
#
_symmetry.space_group_name_H-M   'P 1'
#
loop_
_entity.id
_entity.type
_entity.pdbx_description
1 polymer ?
#
loop_
_entity_poly.entity_id
_entity_poly.type
_entity_poly.pdbx_seq_one_letter_code
_entity_poly.pdbx_strand_id
1 'polypeptide(L)'
;MKLCTKLVQWLTLAGLFFAAWTSLIFEILPVQLSHAMYRVVLILPLYLLICFGSYSLATIGYRLTTFNDCEGASDELVAEVKQAREDLTKKGLKF
;
A
#
# COMPACT_ATOMS: atom_id res chain seq x y z
N MET A 1 -5.10 25.00 14.33
CA MET A 1 -5.16 24.77 12.87
C MET A 1 -4.21 23.63 12.49
N LYS A 2 -4.59 22.37 12.76
CA LYS A 2 -3.79 21.17 12.41
C LYS A 2 -4.28 20.64 11.06
N LEU A 3 -3.93 21.31 9.96
CA LEU A 3 -4.33 20.86 8.62
C LEU A 3 -3.39 19.77 8.04
N CYS A 4 -2.24 19.51 8.68
CA CYS A 4 -1.24 18.61 8.12
C CYS A 4 -1.41 17.17 8.62
N THR A 5 -2.46 16.49 8.14
CA THR A 5 -2.44 15.03 8.12
C THR A 5 -1.40 14.56 7.12
N LYS A 6 -0.73 13.43 7.37
CA LYS A 6 0.27 12.87 6.44
C LYS A 6 -0.29 12.69 5.03
N LEU A 7 -1.58 12.38 4.93
CA LEU A 7 -2.31 12.29 3.66
C LEU A 7 -2.27 13.60 2.87
N VAL A 8 -2.59 14.74 3.50
CA VAL A 8 -2.58 16.04 2.82
C VAL A 8 -1.17 16.38 2.34
N GLN A 9 -0.14 16.07 3.12
CA GLN A 9 1.26 16.28 2.71
C GLN A 9 1.65 15.46 1.47
N TRP A 10 1.25 14.19 1.41
CA TRP A 10 1.51 13.34 0.24
C TRP A 10 0.70 13.78 -0.98
N LEU A 11 -0.55 14.18 -0.76
CA LEU A 11 -1.45 14.65 -1.83
C LEU A 11 -0.96 15.96 -2.44
N THR A 12 -0.50 16.91 -1.63
CA THR A 12 0.05 18.18 -2.14
C THR A 12 1.35 17.95 -2.91
N LEU A 13 2.23 17.07 -2.43
CA LEU A 13 3.45 16.71 -3.15
C LEU A 13 3.15 16.05 -4.49
N ALA A 14 2.22 15.09 -4.52
CA ALA A 14 1.79 14.44 -5.75
C ALA A 14 1.16 15.45 -6.72
N GLY A 15 0.29 16.34 -6.22
CA GLY A 15 -0.33 17.41 -7.02
C GLY A 15 0.70 18.35 -7.63
N LEU A 16 1.73 18.76 -6.88
CA LEU A 16 2.83 19.57 -7.41
C LEU A 16 3.61 18.85 -8.49
N PHE A 17 3.89 17.55 -8.32
CA PHE A 17 4.55 16.74 -9.33
C PHE A 17 3.72 16.67 -10.62
N PHE A 18 2.41 16.39 -10.52
CA PHE A 18 1.52 16.39 -11.68
C PHE A 18 1.34 17.77 -12.33
N ALA A 19 1.40 18.85 -11.55
CA ALA A 19 1.34 20.20 -12.09
C ALA A 19 2.62 20.57 -12.86
N ALA A 20 3.80 20.22 -12.33
CA ALA A 20 5.07 20.38 -13.04
C ALA A 20 5.08 19.54 -14.32
N TRP A 21 4.62 18.30 -14.23
CA TRP A 21 4.46 17.37 -15.33
C TRP A 21 3.63 17.93 -16.50
N THR A 22 2.42 18.42 -16.23
CA THR A 22 1.54 18.96 -17.27
C THR A 22 2.11 20.24 -17.86
N SER A 23 2.77 21.08 -17.06
CA SER A 23 3.48 22.27 -17.55
C SER A 23 4.57 21.94 -18.58
N LEU A 24 5.27 20.81 -18.40
CA LEU A 24 6.22 20.30 -19.41
C LEU A 24 5.53 19.86 -20.71
N ILE A 25 4.33 19.28 -20.63
CA ILE A 25 3.56 18.84 -21.81
C ILE A 25 3.02 20.03 -22.61
N PHE A 26 2.54 21.07 -21.92
CA PHE A 26 1.96 22.28 -22.53
C PHE A 26 3.01 23.25 -23.10
N GLU A 27 4.31 22.87 -23.11
CA GLU A 27 5.42 23.69 -23.62
C GLU A 27 5.45 25.12 -23.02
N ILE A 28 4.95 25.28 -21.79
CA ILE A 28 4.93 26.58 -21.08
C ILE A 28 6.37 27.05 -20.80
N LEU A 29 7.31 26.11 -20.68
CA LEU A 29 8.74 26.37 -20.61
C LEU A 29 9.38 26.12 -21.98
N PRO A 30 10.19 27.05 -22.52
CA PRO A 30 10.89 26.91 -23.79
C PRO A 30 12.11 25.96 -23.64
N VAL A 31 11.86 24.71 -23.28
CA VAL A 31 12.89 23.69 -23.15
C VAL A 31 13.03 22.98 -24.49
N GLN A 32 14.21 23.04 -25.10
CA GLN A 32 14.53 22.29 -26.32
C GLN A 32 14.67 20.80 -25.99
N LEU A 33 13.55 20.12 -25.79
CA LEU A 33 13.50 18.67 -25.60
C LEU A 33 13.56 17.99 -26.96
N SER A 34 14.47 17.04 -27.12
CA SER A 34 14.51 16.17 -28.29
C SER A 34 13.19 15.40 -28.42
N HIS A 35 12.72 15.16 -29.66
CA HIS A 35 11.47 14.44 -29.95
C HIS A 35 11.35 13.10 -29.20
N ALA A 36 12.47 12.41 -28.96
CA ALA A 36 12.50 11.17 -28.19
C ALA A 36 12.12 11.38 -26.72
N MET A 37 12.63 12.46 -26.10
CA MET A 37 12.31 12.76 -24.70
C MET A 37 10.86 13.20 -24.53
N TYR A 38 10.28 13.94 -25.47
CA TYR A 38 8.87 14.32 -25.37
C TYR A 38 7.94 13.10 -25.30
N ARG A 39 8.24 12.06 -26.08
CA ARG A 39 7.47 10.80 -26.07
C ARG A 39 7.62 10.04 -24.75
N VAL A 40 8.83 9.98 -24.20
CA VAL A 40 9.11 9.35 -22.90
C VAL A 40 8.44 10.13 -21.79
N VAL A 41 8.48 11.46 -21.88
CA VAL A 41 7.78 12.35 -20.97
C VAL A 41 6.30 11.96 -21.04
N LEU A 42 5.57 12.19 -22.11
CA LEU A 42 4.12 11.93 -22.19
C LEU A 42 3.61 10.61 -21.52
N ILE A 43 4.37 9.50 -21.61
CA ILE A 43 4.02 8.18 -21.06
C ILE A 43 4.53 7.95 -19.61
N LEU A 44 5.45 8.76 -19.07
CA LEU A 44 6.01 8.60 -17.71
C LEU A 44 4.98 8.38 -16.59
N PRO A 45 3.88 9.15 -16.46
CA PRO A 45 2.92 8.93 -15.37
C PRO A 45 2.27 7.55 -15.46
N LEU A 46 2.06 7.04 -16.68
CA LEU A 46 1.55 5.68 -16.89
C LEU A 46 2.59 4.64 -16.46
N TYR A 47 3.86 4.81 -16.84
CA TYR A 47 4.93 3.92 -16.37
C TYR A 47 5.05 3.92 -14.85
N LEU A 48 4.98 5.08 -14.21
CA LEU A 48 5.04 5.21 -12.75
C LEU A 48 3.85 4.49 -12.08
N LEU A 49 2.65 4.62 -12.64
CA LEU A 49 1.45 3.91 -12.17
C LEU A 49 1.61 2.39 -12.30
N ILE A 50 2.14 1.89 -13.41
CA ILE A 50 2.38 0.44 -13.63
C ILE A 50 3.42 -0.10 -12.65
N CYS A 51 4.54 0.62 -12.46
CA CYS A 51 5.56 0.26 -11.49
C CYS A 51 5.02 0.26 -10.05
N PHE A 52 4.26 1.30 -9.69
CA PHE A 52 3.64 1.39 -8.37
C PHE A 52 2.60 0.28 -8.15
N GLY A 53 1.76 0.00 -9.16
CA GLY A 53 0.75 -1.06 -9.11
C GLY A 53 1.36 -2.44 -8.95
N SER A 54 2.39 -2.76 -9.74
CA SER A 54 3.11 -4.04 -9.64
C SER A 54 3.83 -4.19 -8.30
N TYR A 55 4.50 -3.14 -7.80
CA TYR A 55 5.14 -3.14 -6.49
C TYR A 55 4.13 -3.33 -5.34
N SER A 56 3.00 -2.61 -5.41
CA SER A 56 1.90 -2.73 -4.44
C SER A 56 1.34 -4.15 -4.43
N LEU A 57 1.07 -4.71 -5.62
CA LEU A 57 0.54 -6.07 -5.75
C LEU A 57 1.54 -7.12 -5.25
N ALA A 58 2.82 -6.98 -5.57
CA ALA A 58 3.86 -7.87 -5.06
C ALA A 58 3.98 -7.80 -3.54
N THR A 59 3.93 -6.60 -2.96
CA THR A 59 4.00 -6.40 -1.51
C THR A 59 2.78 -6.98 -0.79
N ILE A 60 1.58 -6.75 -1.31
CA ILE A 60 0.34 -7.30 -0.77
C ILE A 60 0.34 -8.81 -0.93
N GLY A 61 0.69 -9.33 -2.11
CA GLY A 61 0.81 -10.76 -2.38
C GLY A 61 1.77 -11.45 -1.43
N TYR A 62 2.98 -10.91 -1.25
CA TYR A 62 3.97 -11.42 -0.30
C TYR A 62 3.43 -11.46 1.13
N ARG A 63 2.78 -10.37 1.56
CA ARG A 63 2.18 -10.30 2.90
C ARG A 63 1.04 -11.30 3.08
N LEU A 64 0.21 -11.50 2.07
CA LEU A 64 -0.88 -12.48 2.09
C LEU A 64 -0.33 -13.91 2.13
N THR A 65 0.73 -14.21 1.38
CA THR A 65 1.37 -15.54 1.43
C THR A 65 2.03 -15.80 2.77
N THR A 66 2.63 -14.79 3.41
CA THR A 66 3.23 -14.93 4.74
C THR A 66 2.20 -14.98 5.87
N PHE A 67 1.02 -14.37 5.71
CA PHE A 67 -0.05 -14.44 6.72
C PHE A 67 -0.68 -15.83 6.85
N ASN A 68 -0.39 -16.76 5.93
CA ASN A 68 -0.78 -18.17 6.06
C ASN A 68 -0.05 -18.88 7.24
N ASP A 69 1.06 -18.32 7.75
CA ASP A 69 1.76 -18.84 8.94
C ASP A 69 0.98 -18.58 10.26
N CYS A 70 -0.28 -18.17 10.17
CA CYS A 70 -1.23 -18.17 11.28
C CYS A 70 -1.66 -19.57 11.76
N GLU A 71 -1.15 -20.68 11.19
CA GLU A 71 -1.35 -22.02 11.77
C GLU A 71 -0.82 -22.08 13.21
N GLY A 72 0.41 -21.63 13.46
CA GLY A 72 1.03 -21.74 14.80
C GLY A 72 0.32 -20.91 15.88
N ALA A 73 -0.11 -19.68 15.57
CA ALA A 73 -0.83 -18.83 16.51
C ALA A 73 -2.28 -19.31 16.74
N SER A 74 -2.89 -19.97 15.74
CA SER A 74 -4.21 -20.57 15.89
C SER A 74 -4.18 -21.81 16.79
N ASP A 75 -3.12 -22.62 16.70
CA ASP A 75 -2.96 -23.82 17.52
C ASP A 75 -2.74 -23.49 19.00
N GLU A 76 -1.94 -22.46 19.31
CA GLU A 76 -1.77 -21.97 20.68
C GLU A 76 -3.10 -21.47 21.27
N LEU A 77 -3.86 -20.68 20.51
CA LEU A 77 -5.18 -20.19 20.94
C LEU A 77 -6.19 -21.35 21.12
N VAL A 78 -6.17 -22.35 20.25
CA VAL A 78 -7.04 -23.54 20.38
C VAL A 78 -6.66 -24.36 21.61
N ALA A 79 -5.37 -24.48 21.92
CA ALA A 79 -4.89 -25.14 23.13
C ALA A 79 -5.34 -24.39 24.41
N GLU A 80 -5.25 -23.06 24.43
CA GLU A 80 -5.76 -22.24 25.54
C GLU A 80 -7.28 -22.37 25.70
N VAL A 81 -8.05 -22.38 24.60
CA VAL A 81 -9.51 -22.59 24.64
C VAL A 81 -9.86 -23.97 25.20
N LYS A 82 -9.09 -25.00 24.84
CA LYS A 82 -9.30 -26.35 25.38
C LYS A 82 -9.03 -26.41 26.88
N GLN A 83 -7.91 -25.84 27.34
CA GLN A 83 -7.59 -25.76 28.77
C GLN A 83 -8.66 -24.98 29.54
N ALA A 84 -9.11 -23.83 29.02
CA ALA A 84 -10.18 -23.05 29.63
C ALA A 84 -11.49 -23.84 29.73
N ARG A 85 -11.87 -24.61 28.70
CA ARG A 85 -13.06 -25.50 28.73
C ARG A 85 -12.94 -26.60 29.77
N GLU A 86 -11.79 -27.25 29.89
CA GLU A 86 -11.56 -28.30 30.89
C GLU A 86 -11.65 -27.75 32.32
N ASP A 87 -11.05 -26.58 32.58
CA ASP A 87 -11.11 -25.95 33.89
C ASP A 87 -12.50 -25.44 34.25
N LEU A 88 -13.26 -24.94 33.28
CA LEU A 88 -14.65 -24.57 33.52
C LEU A 88 -15.55 -25.80 33.74
N THR A 89 -15.26 -26.93 33.08
CA THR A 89 -15.95 -28.21 33.30
C THR A 89 -15.66 -28.75 34.71
N LYS A 90 -14.40 -28.68 35.18
CA LYS A 90 -14.02 -29.01 36.56
C LYS A 90 -14.74 -28.13 37.58
N LYS A 91 -15.04 -26.87 37.23
CA LYS A 91 -15.84 -25.95 38.05
C LYS A 91 -17.35 -26.20 37.98
N GLY A 92 -17.79 -27.25 37.27
CA GLY A 92 -19.19 -27.69 37.22
C GLY A 92 -20.08 -26.89 36.26
N LEU A 93 -19.49 -26.04 35.42
CA LEU A 93 -20.21 -25.27 34.42
C LEU A 93 -20.30 -26.09 33.12
N LYS A 94 -21.50 -26.20 32.53
CA LYS A 94 -21.73 -26.86 31.23
C LYS A 94 -21.78 -25.81 30.11
N PHE A 95 -21.03 -26.04 29.03
CA PHE A 95 -20.94 -25.19 27.83
C PHE A 95 -21.16 -26.02 26.57
#